data_AF-A0AAE1DBQ7-F1
#
_entry.id   AF-A0AAE1DBQ7-F1
#
_cell.length_a   1.000
_cell.length_b   1.000
_cell.length_c   1.000
_cell.angle_alpha   90.00
_cell.angle_beta   90.00
_cell.angle_gamma   90.00
#
_symmetry.space_group_name_H-M   'P 1'
#
loop_
_entity.id
_entity.type
_entity.pdbx_description
1 polymer ?
#
loop_
_entity_poly.entity_id
_entity_poly.type
_entity_poly.pdbx_seq_one_letter_code
_entity_poly.pdbx_strand_id
1 'polypeptide(L)' 'MWQETQRRQLEDHLQSCPKKPTECPYKSLGCTFEGNKEDVRVHAKDIEAHFEVLISFTVYAEVEKRKANEELE' A
#
# COMPACT_ATOMS: atom_id res chain seq x y z
N MET A 1 15.28 -35.03 -3.96
CA MET A 1 14.29 -34.82 -5.04
C MET A 1 12.91 -34.34 -4.54
N TRP A 2 12.44 -34.74 -3.36
CA TRP A 2 11.12 -34.32 -2.83
C TRP A 2 11.03 -32.88 -2.30
N GLN A 3 12.10 -32.38 -1.68
CA GLN A 3 12.16 -31.01 -1.14
C GLN A 3 12.05 -29.93 -2.23
N GLU A 4 12.63 -30.19 -3.40
CA GLU A 4 12.58 -29.30 -4.57
C GLU A 4 11.13 -29.11 -5.06
N THR A 5 10.39 -30.21 -5.15
CA THR A 5 8.98 -30.23 -5.60
C THR A 5 8.06 -29.50 -4.61
N GLN A 6 8.26 -29.67 -3.30
CA GLN A 6 7.49 -28.97 -2.28
C GLN A 6 7.73 -27.46 -2.29
N ARG A 7 8.97 -27.02 -2.52
CA ARG A 7 9.31 -25.60 -2.61
C ARG A 7 8.60 -24.91 -3.77
N ARG A 8 8.63 -25.54 -4.95
CA ARG A 8 7.93 -25.03 -6.15
C ARG A 8 6.42 -24.95 -5.95
N GLN A 9 5.82 -25.99 -5.34
CA GLN A 9 4.39 -25.98 -5.03
C GLN A 9 3.99 -24.87 -4.05
N LEU A 10 4.87 -24.54 -3.10
CA LEU A 10 4.65 -23.42 -2.19
C LEU A 10 4.72 -22.07 -2.92
N GLU A 11 5.71 -21.89 -3.80
CA GLU A 11 5.84 -20.67 -4.62
C GLU A 11 4.61 -20.46 -5.51
N ASP A 12 4.14 -21.51 -6.16
CA ASP A 12 2.92 -21.50 -6.99
C ASP A 12 1.69 -21.15 -6.12
N HIS A 13 1.55 -21.77 -4.94
CA HIS A 13 0.47 -21.47 -3.99
C HIS A 13 0.50 -20.01 -3.52
N LEU A 14 1.67 -19.43 -3.24
CA LEU A 14 1.80 -18.04 -2.80
C LEU A 14 1.31 -17.03 -3.85
N GLN A 15 1.25 -17.40 -5.14
CA GLN A 15 0.67 -16.54 -6.17
C GLN A 15 -0.87 -16.48 -6.11
N SER A 16 -1.51 -17.57 -5.66
CA SER A 16 -2.97 -17.70 -5.60
C SER A 16 -3.54 -17.72 -4.18
N CYS A 17 -2.70 -17.60 -3.15
CA CYS A 17 -3.13 -17.74 -1.77
C CYS A 17 -4.12 -16.62 -1.40
N PRO A 18 -5.38 -16.94 -1.07
CA PRO A 18 -6.39 -15.94 -0.76
C PRO A 18 -6.09 -15.22 0.56
N LYS A 19 -5.28 -15.82 1.43
CA LYS A 19 -4.83 -15.26 2.72
C LYS A 19 -3.50 -14.55 2.63
N LYS A 20 -2.93 -14.40 1.41
CA LYS A 20 -1.68 -13.67 1.23
C LYS A 20 -1.85 -12.25 1.78
N PRO A 21 -0.98 -11.82 2.71
CA PRO A 21 -0.96 -10.45 3.16
C PRO A 21 -0.74 -9.52 1.96
N THR A 22 -1.60 -8.52 1.86
CA THR A 22 -1.64 -7.54 0.79
C THR A 22 -1.68 -6.17 1.43
N GLU A 23 -0.89 -5.26 0.90
CA GLU A 23 -0.80 -3.89 1.39
C GLU A 23 -1.92 -3.03 0.80
N CYS A 24 -2.36 -2.02 1.56
CA CYS A 24 -3.26 -0.99 1.04
C CYS A 24 -2.64 -0.28 -0.18
N PRO A 25 -3.41 0.02 -1.24
CA PRO A 25 -2.92 0.79 -2.40
C PRO A 25 -2.35 2.17 -2.04
N TYR A 26 -2.78 2.75 -0.90
CA TYR A 26 -2.31 4.05 -0.40
C TYR A 26 -1.11 3.93 0.54
N LYS A 27 -0.42 2.79 0.60
CA LYS A 27 0.75 2.62 1.46
C LYS A 27 1.88 3.60 1.16
N SER A 28 2.07 3.95 -0.12
CA SER A 28 3.01 4.99 -0.54
C SER A 28 2.66 6.38 -0.01
N LEU A 29 1.40 6.62 0.36
CA LEU A 29 0.92 7.87 0.98
C LEU A 29 0.96 7.82 2.51
N GLY A 30 1.35 6.68 3.11
CA GLY A 30 1.46 6.50 4.55
C GLY A 30 0.39 5.61 5.18
N CYS A 31 -0.53 5.01 4.41
CA CYS A 31 -1.49 4.06 4.97
C CYS A 31 -0.77 2.78 5.43
N THR A 32 -0.99 2.36 6.69
CA THR A 32 -0.32 1.19 7.29
C THR A 32 -1.15 -0.09 7.26
N PHE A 33 -2.36 -0.05 6.70
CA PHE A 33 -3.25 -1.21 6.65
C PHE A 33 -2.69 -2.33 5.77
N GLU A 34 -2.72 -3.55 6.31
CA GLU A 34 -2.36 -4.79 5.66
C GLU A 34 -3.41 -5.85 6.00
N GLY A 35 -3.84 -6.61 5.01
CA GLY A 35 -4.87 -7.62 5.18
C GLY A 35 -4.88 -8.61 4.03
N ASN A 36 -5.84 -9.52 4.01
CA ASN A 36 -6.03 -10.35 2.82
C ASN A 36 -6.58 -9.51 1.65
N LYS A 37 -6.59 -10.06 0.44
CA LYS A 37 -7.03 -9.34 -0.77
C LYS A 37 -8.43 -8.73 -0.64
N GLU A 38 -9.36 -9.43 0.01
CA GLU A 38 -10.73 -8.96 0.19
C GLU A 38 -10.83 -7.87 1.25
N ASP A 39 -10.14 -8.04 2.38
CA ASP A 39 -10.09 -7.02 3.44
C ASP A 39 -9.51 -5.71 2.91
N VAL A 40 -8.42 -5.78 2.15
CA VAL A 40 -7.81 -4.60 1.49
C VAL A 40 -8.76 -3.97 0.50
N ARG A 41 -9.52 -4.76 -0.27
CA ARG A 41 -10.49 -4.25 -1.24
C ARG A 41 -11.64 -3.50 -0.56
N VAL A 42 -12.08 -3.95 0.61
CA VAL A 42 -13.10 -3.27 1.43
C VAL A 42 -12.50 -2.01 2.06
N HIS A 43 -11.36 -2.14 2.73
CA HIS A 43 -10.64 -1.02 3.35
C HIS A 43 -10.32 0.09 2.36
N ALA A 44 -9.88 -0.22 1.13
CA ALA A 44 -9.52 0.78 0.12
C ALA A 44 -10.67 1.71 -0.30
N LYS A 45 -11.92 1.37 0.05
CA LYS A 45 -13.12 2.19 -0.20
C LYS A 45 -13.54 3.03 1.00
N ASP A 46 -12.93 2.80 2.16
CA ASP A 46 -13.20 3.54 3.38
C ASP A 46 -12.41 4.85 3.37
N ILE A 47 -13.08 5.91 2.92
CA ILE A 47 -12.45 7.23 2.81
C ILE A 47 -12.08 7.83 4.18
N GLU A 48 -12.80 7.47 5.25
CA GLU A 48 -12.51 7.94 6.60
C GLU A 48 -11.16 7.38 7.07
N ALA A 49 -10.86 6.12 6.73
CA ALA A 49 -9.58 5.49 7.01
C ALA A 49 -8.39 6.11 6.23
N HIS A 50 -8.65 6.90 5.17
CA HIS A 50 -7.59 7.53 4.36
C HIS A 50 -7.53 9.04 4.47
N PHE A 51 -8.46 9.67 5.19
CA PHE A 51 -8.56 11.13 5.24
C PHE A 51 -7.27 11.79 5.74
N GLU A 52 -6.69 11.25 6.83
CA GLU A 52 -5.46 11.75 7.42
C GLU A 52 -4.26 11.66 6.45
N VAL A 53 -4.09 10.52 5.80
CA VAL A 53 -2.95 10.31 4.88
C VAL A 53 -3.07 11.12 3.60
N LEU A 54 -4.29 11.26 3.06
CA LEU A 54 -4.55 12.08 1.87
C LEU A 54 -4.30 13.57 2.16
N ILE A 55 -4.79 14.07 3.29
CA ILE A 55 -4.54 15.46 3.71
C ILE A 55 -3.04 15.67 3.91
N SER A 56 -2.38 14.80 4.68
CA SER A 56 -0.96 14.92 4.97
C SER A 56 -0.15 14.99 3.67
N PHE A 57 -0.42 14.11 2.71
CA PHE A 57 0.23 14.14 1.40
C PHE A 57 0.00 15.46 0.65
N THR A 58 -1.25 15.93 0.57
CA THR A 58 -1.57 17.18 -0.16
C THR A 58 -0.92 18.41 0.49
N VAL A 59 -0.92 18.50 1.82
CA VAL A 59 -0.27 19.58 2.56
C VAL A 59 1.24 19.56 2.33
N TYR A 60 1.88 18.39 2.41
CA TYR A 60 3.31 18.25 2.16
C TYR A 60 3.67 18.70 0.74
N ALA A 61 2.93 18.23 -0.27
CA ALA A 61 3.18 18.59 -1.66
C ALA A 61 3.08 20.10 -1.92
N GLU A 62 2.10 20.78 -1.30
CA GLU A 62 1.94 22.23 -1.40
C GLU A 62 3.08 22.99 -0.69
N VAL A 63 3.52 22.51 0.48
CA VAL A 63 4.66 23.10 1.19
C VAL A 63 5.94 23.01 0.37
N GLU A 64 6.23 21.83 -0.18
CA GLU A 64 7.44 21.63 -1.00
C GLU A 64 7.40 22.48 -2.28
N LYS A 65 6.22 22.60 -2.90
CA LYS A 65 6.03 23.49 -4.05
C LYS A 65 6.32 24.96 -3.72
N ARG A 66 5.92 25.44 -2.54
CA ARG A 66 6.19 26.83 -2.13
C ARG A 66 7.68 27.07 -1.91
N LYS A 67 8.37 26.17 -1.23
CA LYS A 67 9.83 26.24 -1.04
C LYS A 67 10.57 26.30 -2.37
N ALA A 68 10.19 25.42 -3.31
CA ALA A 68 10.80 25.41 -4.64
C ALA A 68 10.58 26.73 -5.41
N ASN A 69 9.44 27.40 -5.22
CA ASN A 69 9.19 28.71 -5.84
C ASN A 69 10.04 29.82 -5.20
N GLU A 70 10.19 29.81 -3.87
CA GLU A 70 11.03 30.78 -3.14
C GLU A 70 12.51 30.66 -3.53
N GLU A 71 13.01 29.45 -3.80
CA GLU A 71 14.40 29.22 -4.26
C GLU A 71 14.68 29.74 -5.68
N LEU A 72 13.64 30.03 -6.47
CA LEU A 72 13.74 30.54 -7.84
C LEU A 72 13.66 32.08 -7.90
N GLU A 73 13.29 32.75 -6.81
CA GLU A 73 13.22 34.20 -6.66
C GLU A 73 14.53 34.80 -6.12
#